data_AF-A0A7W0SVH5-F1
#
_entry.id   AF-A0A7W0SVH5-F1
#
_cell.length_a   1.000
_cell.length_b   1.000
_cell.length_c   1.000
_cell.angle_alpha   90.00
_cell.angle_beta   90.00
_cell.angle_gamma   90.00
#
_symmetry.space_group_name_H-M   'P 1'
#
loop_
_entity.id
_entity.type
_entity.pdbx_description
1 polymer ?
#
loop_
_entity_poly.entity_id
_entity_poly.type
_entity_poly.pdbx_seq_one_letter_code
_entity_poly.pdbx_strand_id
1 'polypeptide(L)'
;YVCAREDRAIVPKPANVTFEEAAAVPVAALTALQGLRDKGQLQPGQKVLVNGASGGVGTFAIQIAKALGAEVTAVCSTPNVDIARSLGADQVIDYKHEDFTRREERYDLLLDIAGSRSWSECKRVLTRQATFVIVGGPKSNRLLGPLGHLVKVRMAAVRSSRKVVFFIAKFNKPDMLVLQELLESGKVTSVIDRRYELSEIADAFRYLGEGHAHGKVVITV
;
A
#
# COMPACT_ATOMS: atom_id res chain seq x y z
N TYR A 1 -25.29 7.25 8.78
CA TYR A 1 -24.90 8.66 8.54
C TYR A 1 -23.59 8.98 9.24
N VAL A 2 -22.81 9.94 8.73
CA VAL A 2 -21.57 10.42 9.34
C VAL A 2 -21.53 11.96 9.32
N CYS A 3 -20.91 12.59 10.31
CA CYS A 3 -20.59 14.02 10.27
C CYS A 3 -19.17 14.21 9.75
N ALA A 4 -19.00 14.95 8.66
CA ALA A 4 -17.70 15.24 8.07
C ALA A 4 -17.49 16.75 7.95
N ARG A 5 -16.23 17.19 8.07
CA ARG A 5 -15.88 18.59 7.80
C ARG A 5 -15.80 18.82 6.30
N GLU A 6 -16.43 19.89 5.83
CA GLU A 6 -16.45 20.28 4.41
C GLU A 6 -15.03 20.51 3.84
N ASP A 7 -14.12 21.04 4.66
CA ASP A 7 -12.74 21.41 4.29
C ASP A 7 -11.77 20.21 4.22
N ARG A 8 -12.23 18.99 4.48
CA ARG A 8 -11.39 17.78 4.43
C ARG A 8 -11.44 17.12 3.05
N ALA A 9 -11.29 15.79 3.02
CA ALA A 9 -11.14 14.98 1.83
C ALA A 9 -12.48 14.64 1.17
N ILE A 10 -13.36 15.64 0.97
CA ILE A 10 -14.65 15.48 0.31
C ILE A 10 -14.53 15.91 -1.15
N VAL A 11 -14.78 14.97 -2.06
CA VAL A 11 -14.80 15.16 -3.51
C VAL A 11 -16.01 14.45 -4.12
N PRO A 12 -16.46 14.84 -5.32
CA PRO A 12 -17.47 14.09 -6.05
C PRO A 12 -17.04 12.64 -6.25
N LYS A 13 -17.99 11.71 -6.11
CA LYS A 13 -17.77 10.31 -6.49
C LYS A 13 -17.73 10.22 -8.01
N PRO A 14 -16.73 9.57 -8.63
CA PRO A 14 -16.76 9.25 -10.05
C PRO A 14 -18.07 8.57 -10.45
N ALA A 15 -18.61 8.91 -11.63
CA ALA A 15 -19.86 8.32 -12.11
C ALA A 15 -19.70 6.84 -12.51
N ASN A 16 -18.49 6.45 -12.93
CA ASN A 16 -18.15 5.11 -13.41
C ASN A 16 -17.82 4.10 -12.32
N VAL A 17 -17.86 4.48 -11.04
CA VAL A 17 -17.59 3.56 -9.90
C VAL A 17 -18.79 3.47 -8.97
N THR A 18 -18.99 2.30 -8.37
CA THR A 18 -20.02 2.06 -7.36
C THR A 18 -19.68 2.77 -6.04
N PHE A 19 -20.67 2.87 -5.14
CA PHE A 19 -20.43 3.41 -3.78
C PHE A 19 -19.41 2.57 -3.00
N GLU A 20 -19.47 1.24 -3.13
CA GLU A 20 -18.55 0.32 -2.46
C GLU A 20 -17.11 0.49 -2.95
N GLU A 21 -16.93 0.58 -4.26
CA GLU A 21 -15.62 0.82 -4.87
C GLU A 21 -15.06 2.17 -4.46
N ALA A 22 -15.88 3.22 -4.41
CA ALA A 22 -15.47 4.54 -3.93
C ALA A 22 -15.12 4.52 -2.44
N ALA A 23 -15.91 3.82 -1.61
CA ALA A 23 -15.67 3.72 -0.17
C ALA A 23 -14.37 2.97 0.18
N ALA A 24 -13.92 2.06 -0.69
CA ALA A 24 -12.67 1.32 -0.55
C ALA A 24 -11.39 2.18 -0.69
N VAL A 25 -11.49 3.37 -1.31
CA VAL A 25 -10.35 4.18 -1.77
C VAL A 25 -9.67 4.99 -0.67
N PRO A 26 -10.35 5.86 0.11
CA PRO A 26 -9.72 7.04 0.71
C PRO A 26 -8.49 6.75 1.55
N VAL A 27 -8.59 5.87 2.56
CA VAL A 27 -7.47 5.57 3.46
C VAL A 27 -6.31 4.93 2.70
N ALA A 28 -6.61 3.90 1.90
CA ALA A 28 -5.60 3.01 1.35
C ALA A 28 -4.90 3.65 0.14
N ALA A 29 -5.66 4.25 -0.76
CA ALA A 29 -5.13 4.90 -1.95
C ALA A 29 -4.40 6.21 -1.61
N LEU A 30 -4.86 7.00 -0.63
CA LEU A 30 -4.09 8.18 -0.18
C LEU A 30 -2.74 7.77 0.43
N THR A 31 -2.74 6.68 1.19
CA THR A 31 -1.50 6.13 1.77
C THR A 31 -0.54 5.68 0.67
N ALA A 32 -1.04 4.97 -0.34
CA ALA A 32 -0.24 4.57 -1.50
C ALA A 32 0.29 5.79 -2.28
N LEU A 33 -0.60 6.73 -2.65
CA LEU A 33 -0.26 7.92 -3.42
C LEU A 33 0.80 8.78 -2.74
N GLN A 34 0.58 9.17 -1.49
CA GLN A 34 1.54 10.00 -0.75
C GLN A 34 2.83 9.25 -0.45
N GLY A 35 2.75 7.93 -0.25
CA GLY A 35 3.91 7.08 -0.02
C GLY A 35 4.83 7.02 -1.22
N LEU A 36 4.26 6.83 -2.42
CA LEU A 36 4.99 6.73 -3.68
C LEU A 36 5.44 8.12 -4.16
N ARG A 37 4.50 9.07 -4.30
CA ARG A 37 4.73 10.39 -4.91
C ARG A 37 5.48 11.34 -3.99
N ASP A 38 5.06 11.49 -2.73
CA ASP A 38 5.58 12.58 -1.87
C ASP A 38 6.74 12.13 -0.98
N LYS A 39 6.61 10.95 -0.37
CA LYS A 39 7.62 10.43 0.55
C LYS A 39 8.73 9.71 -0.19
N GLY A 40 8.33 8.86 -1.13
CA GLY A 40 9.18 8.10 -2.03
C GLY A 40 9.79 8.93 -3.15
N GLN A 41 9.10 10.00 -3.59
CA GLN A 41 9.51 10.83 -4.73
C GLN A 41 9.78 10.00 -5.98
N LEU A 42 8.97 8.96 -6.19
CA LEU A 42 9.11 8.02 -7.29
C LEU A 42 9.06 8.76 -8.63
N GLN A 43 10.06 8.51 -9.46
CA GLN A 43 10.17 9.04 -10.81
C GLN A 43 9.84 7.96 -11.85
N PRO A 44 9.34 8.35 -13.04
CA PRO A 44 9.18 7.42 -14.15
C PRO A 44 10.50 6.67 -14.46
N GLY A 45 10.39 5.39 -14.79
CA GLY A 45 11.51 4.49 -15.07
C GLY A 45 12.25 3.94 -13.84
N GLN A 46 11.93 4.40 -12.62
CA GLN A 46 12.51 3.83 -11.40
C GLN A 46 11.89 2.49 -11.03
N LYS A 47 12.68 1.67 -10.30
CA LYS A 47 12.24 0.38 -9.79
C LYS A 47 11.68 0.52 -8.39
N VAL A 48 10.43 0.12 -8.19
CA VAL A 48 9.79 0.09 -6.86
C VAL A 48 9.42 -1.33 -6.45
N LEU A 49 9.77 -1.69 -5.21
CA LEU A 49 9.27 -2.88 -4.55
C LEU A 49 8.13 -2.54 -3.59
N VAL A 50 7.00 -3.22 -3.73
CA VAL A 50 5.84 -3.09 -2.82
C VAL A 50 5.77 -4.35 -1.94
N ASN A 51 6.12 -4.23 -0.66
CA ASN A 51 6.05 -5.34 0.30
C ASN A 51 4.69 -5.38 1.00
N GLY A 52 3.91 -6.45 0.78
CA GLY A 52 2.50 -6.52 1.19
C GLY A 52 1.54 -6.06 0.09
N ALA A 53 1.88 -6.38 -1.17
CA ALA A 53 1.25 -5.84 -2.36
C ALA A 53 -0.22 -6.25 -2.58
N SER A 54 -0.68 -7.30 -1.92
CA SER A 54 -2.06 -7.79 -2.05
C SER A 54 -3.04 -7.27 -0.99
N GLY A 55 -2.55 -6.49 -0.02
CA GLY A 55 -3.42 -5.86 0.99
C GLY A 55 -4.07 -4.58 0.48
N GLY A 56 -4.95 -3.99 1.29
CA GLY A 56 -5.70 -2.79 0.89
C GLY A 56 -4.86 -1.63 0.34
N VAL A 57 -3.71 -1.31 0.94
CA VAL A 57 -2.78 -0.28 0.42
C VAL A 57 -2.02 -0.79 -0.81
N GLY A 58 -1.61 -2.06 -0.78
CA GLY A 58 -0.75 -2.66 -1.80
C GLY A 58 -1.39 -2.69 -3.18
N THR A 59 -2.68 -3.04 -3.24
CA THR A 59 -3.42 -3.12 -4.51
C THR A 59 -3.53 -1.76 -5.20
N PHE A 60 -3.66 -0.67 -4.43
CA PHE A 60 -3.57 0.68 -4.97
C PHE A 60 -2.13 1.08 -5.31
N ALA A 61 -1.15 0.67 -4.48
CA ALA A 61 0.25 1.02 -4.70
C ALA A 61 0.82 0.47 -6.00
N ILE A 62 0.45 -0.75 -6.40
CA ILE A 62 0.85 -1.31 -7.71
C ILE A 62 0.36 -0.39 -8.82
N GLN A 63 -0.95 -0.17 -8.89
CA GLN A 63 -1.58 0.59 -9.97
C GLN A 63 -1.10 2.05 -10.02
N ILE A 64 -0.98 2.70 -8.86
CA ILE A 64 -0.50 4.10 -8.77
C ILE A 64 0.97 4.18 -9.19
N ALA A 65 1.83 3.24 -8.77
CA ALA A 65 3.22 3.22 -9.21
C ALA A 65 3.34 3.04 -10.74
N LYS A 66 2.48 2.19 -11.34
CA LYS A 66 2.39 2.06 -12.79
C LYS A 66 1.90 3.32 -13.47
N ALA A 67 0.89 4.00 -12.91
CA ALA A 67 0.41 5.29 -13.42
C ALA A 67 1.49 6.40 -13.33
N LEU A 68 2.43 6.28 -12.39
CA LEU A 68 3.61 7.15 -12.27
C LEU A 68 4.78 6.73 -13.19
N GLY A 69 4.61 5.68 -14.00
CA GLY A 69 5.61 5.23 -14.97
C GLY A 69 6.74 4.38 -14.40
N ALA A 70 6.58 3.79 -13.22
CA ALA A 70 7.60 2.95 -12.60
C ALA A 70 7.55 1.47 -13.06
N GLU A 71 8.66 0.77 -12.85
CA GLU A 71 8.72 -0.70 -12.88
C GLU A 71 8.42 -1.23 -11.48
N VAL A 72 7.40 -2.08 -11.37
CA VAL A 72 6.82 -2.51 -10.10
C VAL A 72 7.10 -3.99 -9.85
N THR A 73 7.79 -4.26 -8.75
CA THR A 73 7.86 -5.60 -8.16
C THR A 73 6.91 -5.71 -6.98
N ALA A 74 5.93 -6.59 -7.08
CA ALA A 74 4.97 -6.88 -6.02
C ALA A 74 5.43 -8.08 -5.18
N VAL A 75 5.43 -7.95 -3.85
CA VAL A 75 5.65 -9.08 -2.93
C VAL A 75 4.32 -9.44 -2.27
N CYS A 76 3.82 -10.64 -2.54
CA CYS A 76 2.55 -11.15 -2.03
C CYS A 76 2.62 -12.67 -1.82
N SER A 77 1.53 -13.28 -1.34
CA SER A 77 1.42 -14.74 -1.22
C SER A 77 0.90 -15.36 -2.52
N THR A 78 1.14 -16.66 -2.71
CA THR A 78 0.69 -17.47 -3.85
C THR A 78 -0.71 -17.13 -4.40
N PRO A 79 -1.78 -17.06 -3.57
CA PRO A 79 -3.13 -16.81 -4.09
C PRO A 79 -3.32 -15.41 -4.71
N ASN A 80 -2.38 -14.50 -4.48
CA ASN A 80 -2.44 -13.11 -4.94
C ASN A 80 -1.52 -12.82 -6.12
N VAL A 81 -0.82 -13.83 -6.64
CA VAL A 81 0.16 -13.62 -7.71
C VAL A 81 -0.52 -13.10 -8.97
N ASP A 82 -1.61 -13.73 -9.40
CA ASP A 82 -2.29 -13.35 -10.64
C ASP A 82 -3.02 -12.01 -10.50
N ILE A 83 -3.58 -11.72 -9.32
CA ILE A 83 -4.16 -10.40 -9.01
C ILE A 83 -3.06 -9.33 -9.07
N ALA A 84 -1.90 -9.55 -8.46
CA ALA A 84 -0.81 -8.57 -8.52
C ALA A 84 -0.34 -8.28 -9.96
N ARG A 85 -0.27 -9.32 -10.81
CA ARG A 85 0.02 -9.15 -12.25
C ARG A 85 -1.08 -8.39 -12.98
N SER A 86 -2.35 -8.72 -12.74
CA SER A 86 -3.48 -8.05 -13.40
C SER A 86 -3.59 -6.57 -13.01
N LEU A 87 -3.11 -6.20 -11.82
CA LEU A 87 -3.01 -4.81 -11.37
C LEU A 87 -1.81 -4.06 -11.97
N GLY A 88 -0.97 -4.74 -12.75
CA GLY A 88 0.12 -4.14 -13.52
C GLY A 88 1.52 -4.35 -12.95
N ALA A 89 1.71 -5.23 -11.96
CA ALA A 89 3.07 -5.53 -11.49
C ALA A 89 3.90 -6.20 -12.60
N ASP A 90 5.08 -5.66 -12.89
CA ASP A 90 6.00 -6.21 -13.91
C ASP A 90 6.66 -7.50 -13.42
N GLN A 91 6.95 -7.57 -12.12
CA GLN A 91 7.40 -8.77 -11.44
C GLN A 91 6.55 -9.05 -10.20
N VAL A 92 6.37 -10.33 -9.89
CA VAL A 92 5.71 -10.76 -8.65
C VAL A 92 6.57 -11.78 -7.94
N ILE A 93 6.85 -11.54 -6.66
CA ILE A 93 7.58 -12.44 -5.79
C ILE A 93 6.58 -13.05 -4.81
N ASP A 94 6.42 -14.37 -4.91
CA ASP A 94 5.69 -15.13 -3.91
C ASP A 94 6.57 -15.37 -2.69
N TYR A 95 6.30 -14.64 -1.61
CA TYR A 95 7.12 -14.72 -0.39
C TYR A 95 7.10 -16.10 0.29
N LYS A 96 6.15 -16.98 -0.08
CA LYS A 96 6.10 -18.35 0.44
C LYS A 96 7.15 -19.26 -0.20
N HIS A 97 7.62 -18.91 -1.38
CA HIS A 97 8.60 -19.70 -2.14
C HIS A 97 9.94 -19.00 -2.30
N GLU A 98 9.96 -17.67 -2.24
CA GLU A 98 11.16 -16.88 -2.45
C GLU A 98 11.31 -15.76 -1.40
N ASP A 99 12.55 -15.55 -0.93
CA ASP A 99 12.87 -14.42 -0.07
C ASP A 99 13.39 -13.25 -0.93
N PHE A 100 12.52 -12.25 -1.15
CA PHE A 100 12.86 -11.09 -1.97
C PHE A 100 14.16 -10.39 -1.53
N THR A 101 14.52 -10.47 -0.25
CA THR A 101 15.72 -9.81 0.30
C THR A 101 17.04 -10.46 -0.08
N ARG A 102 16.99 -11.63 -0.72
CA ARG A 102 18.15 -12.40 -1.20
C ARG A 102 18.38 -12.27 -2.70
N ARG A 103 17.52 -11.54 -3.42
CA ARG A 103 17.69 -11.31 -4.86
C ARG A 103 18.80 -10.30 -5.15
N GLU A 104 19.33 -10.39 -6.36
CA GLU A 104 20.34 -9.45 -6.87
C GLU A 104 19.73 -8.13 -7.36
N GLU A 105 18.42 -8.11 -7.65
CA GLU A 105 17.67 -6.92 -8.03
C GLU A 105 17.83 -5.81 -6.97
N ARG A 106 17.90 -4.56 -7.43
CA ARG A 106 17.98 -3.37 -6.59
C ARG A 106 16.88 -2.39 -6.94
N TYR A 107 16.25 -1.83 -5.91
CA TYR A 107 15.11 -0.93 -6.03
C TYR A 107 15.47 0.48 -5.56
N ASP A 108 14.95 1.48 -6.27
CA ASP A 108 15.06 2.90 -5.94
C ASP A 108 14.06 3.31 -4.86
N LEU A 109 12.95 2.59 -4.77
CA LEU A 109 11.93 2.78 -3.75
C LEU A 109 11.49 1.42 -3.20
N LEU A 110 11.31 1.35 -1.89
CA LEU A 110 10.61 0.23 -1.27
C LEU A 110 9.50 0.79 -0.40
N LEU A 111 8.26 0.45 -0.75
CA LEU A 111 7.06 0.75 0.03
C LEU A 111 6.73 -0.46 0.90
N ASP A 112 7.00 -0.34 2.20
CA ASP A 112 6.82 -1.40 3.18
C ASP A 112 5.49 -1.27 3.92
N ILE A 113 4.55 -2.13 3.56
CA ILE A 113 3.23 -2.26 4.18
C ILE A 113 3.25 -3.41 5.18
N ALA A 114 3.90 -4.52 4.82
CA ALA A 114 3.91 -5.74 5.64
C ALA A 114 4.83 -5.65 6.86
N GLY A 115 5.94 -4.92 6.79
CA GLY A 115 6.90 -4.83 7.91
C GLY A 115 7.48 -6.18 8.32
N SER A 116 7.60 -7.11 7.35
CA SER A 116 7.92 -8.52 7.56
C SER A 116 9.41 -8.85 7.56
N ARG A 117 10.26 -7.85 7.31
CA ARG A 117 11.72 -7.98 7.18
C ARG A 117 12.43 -6.88 7.94
N SER A 118 13.63 -7.16 8.41
CA SER A 118 14.47 -6.19 9.10
C SER A 118 15.03 -5.14 8.12
N TRP A 119 15.40 -3.99 8.66
CA TRP A 119 16.11 -2.96 7.89
C TRP A 119 17.35 -3.51 7.16
N SER A 120 18.16 -4.32 7.84
CA SER A 120 19.40 -4.86 7.28
C SER A 120 19.14 -5.77 6.07
N GLU A 121 18.05 -6.53 6.08
CA GLU A 121 17.64 -7.36 4.95
C GLU A 121 17.10 -6.50 3.81
N CYS A 122 16.18 -5.57 4.09
CA CYS A 122 15.64 -4.66 3.07
C CYS A 122 16.76 -3.81 2.43
N LYS A 123 17.73 -3.34 3.20
CA LYS A 123 18.86 -2.53 2.71
C LYS A 123 19.67 -3.24 1.61
N ARG A 124 19.73 -4.58 1.60
CA ARG A 124 20.48 -5.35 0.59
C ARG A 124 19.89 -5.19 -0.81
N VAL A 125 18.57 -5.03 -0.91
CA VAL A 125 17.86 -4.89 -2.19
C VAL A 125 17.59 -3.43 -2.55
N LEU A 126 18.17 -2.48 -1.83
CA LEU A 126 17.98 -1.05 -2.11
C LEU A 126 19.21 -0.47 -2.82
N THR A 127 19.00 0.40 -3.80
CA THR A 127 20.09 1.24 -4.36
C THR A 127 20.63 2.20 -3.29
N ARG A 128 21.80 2.82 -3.52
CA ARG A 128 22.45 3.67 -2.51
C ARG A 128 21.64 4.93 -2.16
N GLN A 129 20.89 5.44 -3.13
CA GLN A 129 20.04 6.63 -3.03
C GLN A 129 18.57 6.29 -2.75
N ALA A 130 18.26 5.01 -2.54
CA ALA A 130 16.88 4.58 -2.42
C ALA A 130 16.17 5.18 -1.21
N THR A 131 14.86 5.29 -1.34
CA THR A 131 13.96 5.61 -0.22
C THR A 131 13.25 4.35 0.27
N PHE A 132 13.23 4.15 1.58
CA PHE A 132 12.44 3.12 2.25
C PHE A 132 11.28 3.79 2.98
N VAL A 133 10.07 3.59 2.48
CA VAL A 133 8.84 4.20 2.99
C VAL A 133 8.03 3.17 3.75
N ILE A 134 7.84 3.39 5.05
CA ILE A 134 7.05 2.54 5.93
C ILE A 134 5.66 3.13 6.05
N VAL A 135 4.65 2.35 5.68
CA VAL A 135 3.22 2.70 5.81
C VAL A 135 2.43 1.70 6.65
N GLY A 136 3.05 0.59 7.02
CA GLY A 136 2.47 -0.42 7.89
C GLY A 136 3.50 -1.08 8.81
N GLY A 137 3.17 -2.26 9.30
CA GLY A 137 4.02 -2.98 10.24
C GLY A 137 3.55 -4.43 10.44
N PRO A 138 4.38 -5.25 11.10
CA PRO A 138 4.10 -6.67 11.26
C PRO A 138 2.83 -6.91 12.08
N LYS A 139 2.02 -7.89 11.64
CA LYS A 139 0.73 -8.25 12.28
C LYS A 139 0.88 -8.84 13.70
N SER A 140 2.07 -9.32 14.07
CA SER A 140 2.27 -10.14 15.27
C SER A 140 2.68 -9.40 16.55
N ASN A 141 2.96 -8.09 16.51
CA ASN A 141 3.53 -7.39 17.67
C ASN A 141 2.53 -6.46 18.38
N ARG A 142 1.52 -7.06 19.04
CA ARG A 142 0.45 -6.35 19.78
C ARG A 142 0.95 -5.47 20.96
N LEU A 143 2.13 -5.75 21.53
CA LEU A 143 2.62 -5.09 22.75
C LEU A 143 3.30 -3.72 22.52
N LEU A 144 4.01 -3.53 21.40
CA LEU A 144 4.72 -2.28 21.09
C LEU A 144 4.17 -1.56 19.85
N GLY A 145 3.22 -2.19 19.16
CA GLY A 145 2.63 -1.68 17.93
C GLY A 145 3.66 -1.42 16.81
N PRO A 146 3.24 -0.77 15.72
CA PRO A 146 4.12 -0.40 14.60
C PRO A 146 5.25 0.57 15.02
N LEU A 147 5.12 1.26 16.16
CA LEU A 147 6.12 2.19 16.69
C LEU A 147 7.45 1.49 17.05
N GLY A 148 7.39 0.31 17.66
CA GLY A 148 8.60 -0.44 18.01
C GLY A 148 9.41 -0.87 16.78
N HIS A 149 8.73 -1.25 15.70
CA HIS A 149 9.36 -1.56 14.41
C HIS A 149 10.02 -0.31 13.82
N LEU A 150 9.31 0.82 13.81
CA LEU A 150 9.82 2.08 13.29
C LEU A 150 11.09 2.55 14.01
N VAL A 151 11.10 2.52 15.34
CA VAL A 151 12.26 2.94 16.14
C VAL A 151 13.47 2.05 15.82
N LYS A 152 13.28 0.72 15.76
CA LYS A 152 14.35 -0.21 15.38
C LYS A 152 14.91 0.07 14.00
N VAL A 153 14.05 0.27 12.99
CA VAL A 153 14.49 0.57 11.63
C VAL A 153 15.27 1.89 11.59
N ARG A 154 14.78 2.95 12.26
CA ARG A 154 15.48 4.23 12.29
C ARG A 154 16.84 4.15 12.96
N MET A 155 16.94 3.49 14.11
CA MET A 155 18.22 3.29 14.78
C MET A 155 19.22 2.51 13.91
N ALA A 156 18.75 1.46 13.23
CA ALA A 156 19.59 0.67 12.32
C ALA A 156 19.98 1.44 11.04
N ALA A 157 19.22 2.47 10.66
CA ALA A 157 19.45 3.29 9.48
C ALA A 157 20.36 4.51 9.71
N VAL A 158 20.73 4.85 10.95
CA VAL A 158 21.50 6.07 11.28
C VAL A 158 22.80 6.22 10.47
N ARG A 159 23.46 5.11 10.10
CA ARG A 159 24.70 5.11 9.31
C ARG A 159 24.47 4.84 7.81
N SER A 160 23.23 4.95 7.33
CA SER A 160 22.88 4.68 5.94
C SER A 160 22.73 5.98 5.14
N SER A 161 23.20 5.97 3.89
CA SER A 161 22.90 7.02 2.91
C SER A 161 21.45 6.98 2.40
N ARG A 162 20.74 5.85 2.60
CA ARG A 162 19.36 5.64 2.14
C ARG A 162 18.39 6.34 3.07
N LYS A 163 17.38 6.98 2.48
CA LYS A 163 16.34 7.70 3.22
C LYS A 163 15.34 6.71 3.81
N VAL A 164 15.00 6.87 5.09
CA VAL A 164 13.96 6.07 5.77
C VAL A 164 12.85 6.99 6.24
N VAL A 165 11.64 6.76 5.74
CA VAL A 165 10.47 7.61 6.01
C VAL A 165 9.34 6.78 6.59
N PHE A 166 8.71 7.31 7.63
CA PHE A 166 7.40 6.89 8.09
C PHE A 166 6.49 8.10 8.09
N PHE A 167 5.23 7.90 7.73
CA PHE A 167 4.24 8.96 7.72
C PHE A 167 2.84 8.40 7.96
N ILE A 168 1.93 9.29 8.34
CA ILE A 168 0.50 9.05 8.36
C ILE A 168 -0.11 9.82 7.20
N ALA A 169 -0.94 9.15 6.41
CA ALA A 169 -1.58 9.75 5.25
C ALA A 169 -2.47 10.92 5.66
N LYS A 170 -2.36 12.03 4.93
CA LYS A 170 -3.20 13.21 5.14
C LYS A 170 -4.46 13.10 4.29
N PHE A 171 -5.62 13.15 4.92
CA PHE A 171 -6.89 13.30 4.23
C PHE A 171 -7.03 14.75 3.75
N ASN A 172 -6.72 14.97 2.46
CA ASN A 172 -6.80 16.29 1.84
C ASN A 172 -7.51 16.21 0.49
N LYS A 173 -8.17 17.31 0.12
CA LYS A 173 -8.94 17.41 -1.13
C LYS A 173 -8.09 17.29 -2.40
N PRO A 174 -6.91 17.94 -2.53
CA PRO A 174 -6.07 17.81 -3.72
C PRO A 174 -5.73 16.36 -4.08
N ASP A 175 -5.32 15.55 -3.11
CA ASP A 175 -4.98 14.15 -3.38
C ASP A 175 -6.21 13.29 -3.69
N MET A 176 -7.36 13.61 -3.09
CA MET A 176 -8.61 12.95 -3.46
C MET A 176 -9.04 13.25 -4.90
N LEU A 177 -8.77 14.46 -5.41
CA LEU A 177 -9.04 14.80 -6.82
C LEU A 177 -8.12 14.02 -7.77
N VAL A 178 -6.84 13.84 -7.40
CA VAL A 178 -5.92 12.97 -8.17
C VAL A 178 -6.44 11.53 -8.20
N LEU A 179 -6.89 11.01 -7.06
CA LEU A 179 -7.45 9.66 -7.00
C LEU A 179 -8.78 9.54 -7.77
N GLN A 180 -9.60 10.59 -7.74
CA GLN A 180 -10.83 10.67 -8.54
C GLN A 180 -10.51 10.51 -10.03
N GLU A 181 -9.55 11.28 -10.56
CA GLU A 181 -9.13 11.21 -11.96
C GLU A 181 -8.56 9.83 -12.34
N LEU A 182 -7.78 9.21 -11.44
CA LEU A 182 -7.24 7.88 -11.66
C LEU A 182 -8.33 6.80 -11.71
N LEU A 183 -9.39 6.93 -10.92
CA LEU A 183 -10.58 6.06 -10.97
C LEU A 183 -11.42 6.32 -12.23
N GLU A 184 -11.66 7.58 -12.58
CA GLU A 184 -12.44 7.98 -13.76
C GLU A 184 -11.79 7.49 -15.07
N SER A 185 -10.47 7.58 -15.15
CA SER A 185 -9.70 7.07 -16.29
C SER A 185 -9.51 5.55 -16.31
N GLY A 186 -9.92 4.84 -15.26
CA GLY A 186 -9.74 3.39 -15.12
C GLY A 186 -8.29 2.95 -14.89
N LYS A 187 -7.35 3.89 -14.71
CA LYS A 187 -5.94 3.59 -14.38
C LYS A 187 -5.79 2.95 -12.99
N VAL A 188 -6.74 3.23 -12.10
CA VAL A 188 -6.84 2.63 -10.78
C VAL A 188 -8.25 2.06 -10.61
N THR A 189 -8.32 0.85 -10.05
CA THR A 189 -9.55 0.16 -9.68
C THR A 189 -9.48 -0.34 -8.25
N SER A 190 -10.63 -0.46 -7.59
CA SER A 190 -10.74 -0.98 -6.23
C SER A 190 -10.81 -2.51 -6.24
N VAL A 191 -9.87 -3.17 -5.56
CA VAL A 191 -9.94 -4.62 -5.32
C VAL A 191 -10.74 -4.87 -4.05
N ILE A 192 -11.98 -5.32 -4.22
CA ILE A 192 -12.88 -5.69 -3.12
C ILE A 192 -12.87 -7.20 -2.96
N ASP A 193 -12.45 -7.65 -1.79
CA ASP A 193 -12.45 -9.04 -1.37
C ASP A 193 -13.85 -9.51 -0.99
N ARG A 194 -14.48 -8.75 -0.08
CA ARG A 194 -15.75 -9.09 0.53
C ARG A 194 -16.58 -7.85 0.79
N ARG A 195 -17.88 -8.05 0.69
CA ARG A 195 -18.94 -7.12 1.03
C ARG A 195 -19.72 -7.71 2.19
N TYR A 196 -20.05 -6.86 3.14
CA TYR A 196 -20.90 -7.19 4.29
C TYR A 196 -21.93 -6.09 4.43
N GLU A 197 -23.10 -6.43 4.96
CA GLU A 197 -24.07 -5.43 5.39
C GLU A 197 -23.65 -4.82 6.73
N LEU A 198 -24.18 -3.64 7.07
CA LEU A 198 -23.90 -2.99 8.35
C LEU A 198 -24.27 -3.89 9.55
N SER A 199 -25.29 -4.72 9.42
CA SER A 199 -25.70 -5.72 10.42
C SER A 199 -24.65 -6.81 10.67
N GLU A 200 -23.74 -7.05 9.71
CA GLU A 200 -22.73 -8.10 9.75
C GLU A 200 -21.36 -7.59 10.17
N ILE A 201 -21.27 -6.37 10.71
CA ILE A 201 -20.00 -5.71 11.01
C ILE A 201 -19.07 -6.53 11.93
N ALA A 202 -19.64 -7.31 12.86
CA ALA A 202 -18.88 -8.20 13.73
C ALA A 202 -18.18 -9.32 12.95
N ASP A 203 -18.85 -9.87 11.94
CA ASP A 203 -18.30 -10.91 11.08
C ASP A 203 -17.24 -10.35 10.13
N ALA A 204 -17.47 -9.14 9.61
CA ALA A 204 -16.47 -8.41 8.84
C ALA A 204 -15.17 -8.18 9.62
N PHE A 205 -15.27 -7.77 10.90
CA PHE A 205 -14.10 -7.62 11.77
C PHE A 205 -13.44 -8.96 12.12
N ARG A 206 -14.21 -10.04 12.32
CA ARG A 206 -13.64 -11.38 12.55
C ARG A 206 -12.83 -11.84 11.36
N TYR A 207 -13.39 -11.73 10.16
CA TYR A 207 -12.72 -12.05 8.90
C TYR A 207 -11.43 -11.23 8.72
N LEU A 208 -11.50 -9.92 8.97
CA LEU A 208 -10.31 -9.06 8.91
C LEU A 208 -9.23 -9.50 9.91
N GLY A 209 -9.64 -9.94 11.10
CA GLY A 209 -8.77 -10.43 12.18
C GLY A 209 -8.01 -11.71 11.84
N GLU A 210 -8.54 -12.56 10.96
CA GLU A 210 -7.84 -13.76 10.45
C GLU A 210 -6.63 -13.39 9.59
N GLY A 211 -6.58 -12.15 9.09
CA GLY A 211 -5.45 -11.66 8.31
C GLY A 211 -5.38 -12.20 6.88
N HIS A 212 -6.46 -12.83 6.40
CA HIS A 212 -6.59 -13.36 5.04
C HIS A 212 -7.15 -12.35 4.02
N ALA A 213 -7.51 -11.13 4.43
CA ALA A 213 -8.13 -10.18 3.51
C ALA A 213 -7.22 -9.80 2.32
N HIS A 214 -7.78 -9.90 1.11
CA HIS A 214 -7.17 -9.65 -0.20
C HIS A 214 -7.68 -8.32 -0.78
N GLY A 215 -6.98 -7.22 -0.51
CA GLY A 215 -7.45 -5.88 -0.87
C GLY A 215 -8.38 -5.30 0.21
N LYS A 216 -9.63 -5.00 -0.14
CA LYS A 216 -10.58 -4.26 0.69
C LYS A 216 -11.80 -5.09 1.08
N VAL A 217 -12.14 -5.04 2.36
CA VAL A 217 -13.46 -5.44 2.88
C VAL A 217 -14.30 -4.16 2.99
N VAL A 218 -15.51 -4.19 2.44
CA VAL A 218 -16.43 -3.04 2.42
C VAL A 218 -17.73 -3.36 3.15
N ILE A 219 -18.34 -2.33 3.74
CA ILE A 219 -19.61 -2.42 4.46
C ILE A 219 -20.64 -1.58 3.71
N THR A 220 -21.77 -2.19 3.35
CA THR A 220 -22.95 -1.50 2.81
C THR A 220 -23.78 -0.92 3.95
N VAL A 221 -24.22 0.33 3.81
CA VAL A 221 -24.85 1.14 4.87
C VAL A 221 -26.11 1.84 4.42
#